data_AF-A0A538L4A4-F1
#
_entry.id   AF-A0A538L4A4-F1
#
_cell.length_a   1.000
_cell.length_b   1.000
_cell.length_c   1.000
_cell.angle_alpha   90.00
_cell.angle_beta   90.00
_cell.angle_gamma   90.00
#
_symmetry.space_group_name_H-M   'P 1'
#
loop_
_entity.id
_entity.type
_entity.pdbx_description
1 polymer ?
#
loop_
_entity_poly.entity_id
_entity_poly.type
_entity_poly.pdbx_seq_one_letter_code
_entity_poly.pdbx_strand_id
1 'polypeptide(L)'
;MTQISEYRGEAAKLTGEASIALLFRYLSASPLISIAQIEGRVRAAGSEFVLACDMRFAARESAIFGQFEPSLGVIPGGGGAQHLTRLMGRARALEVMLSAEDYDADLAERYGWINRALPADALGDFVGSLAHRIARFPAAGQAVIKDRVNAIALAPVEDFRLDSDLFGEGVRSPAVQRQIGAAVEHGLQTREAEMDLARLLGDLTAR
;
A
#
# COMPACT_ATOMS: atom_id res chain seq x y z
N MET A 1 24.08 3.53 8.45
CA MET A 1 24.30 3.37 7.00
C MET A 1 23.19 2.47 6.47
N THR A 2 22.32 2.99 5.61
CA THR A 2 21.17 2.27 5.09
C THR A 2 21.62 1.19 4.09
N GLN A 3 21.22 -0.07 4.29
CA GLN A 3 21.50 -1.23 3.40
C GLN A 3 20.72 -1.16 2.07
N ILE A 4 20.39 0.04 1.58
CA ILE A 4 19.50 0.26 0.43
C ILE A 4 20.05 -0.39 -0.84
N SER A 5 21.35 -0.25 -1.13
CA SER A 5 21.93 -0.85 -2.34
C SER A 5 21.87 -2.38 -2.31
N GLU A 6 22.08 -2.98 -1.14
CA GLU A 6 22.01 -4.43 -0.94
C GLU A 6 20.58 -4.93 -1.13
N TYR A 7 19.61 -4.29 -0.46
CA TYR A 7 18.19 -4.65 -0.59
C TYR A 7 17.66 -4.47 -2.01
N ARG A 8 18.11 -3.44 -2.74
CA ARG A 8 17.78 -3.26 -4.16
C ARG A 8 18.36 -4.39 -5.02
N GLY A 9 19.57 -4.84 -4.70
CA GLY A 9 20.21 -5.98 -5.36
C GLY A 9 19.43 -7.28 -5.14
N GLU A 10 19.01 -7.56 -3.90
CA GLU A 10 18.20 -8.75 -3.60
C GLU A 10 16.82 -8.69 -4.24
N ALA A 11 16.14 -7.54 -4.22
CA ALA A 11 14.85 -7.37 -4.90
C ALA A 11 14.96 -7.65 -6.40
N ALA A 12 16.02 -7.13 -7.05
CA ALA A 12 16.25 -7.35 -8.48
C ALA A 12 16.45 -8.83 -8.84
N LYS A 13 16.98 -9.67 -7.93
CA LYS A 13 17.07 -11.12 -8.17
C LYS A 13 15.70 -11.79 -8.28
N LEU A 14 14.69 -11.26 -7.58
CA LEU A 14 13.34 -11.82 -7.57
C LEU A 14 12.50 -11.34 -8.76
N THR A 15 12.66 -10.08 -9.16
CA THR A 15 11.77 -9.40 -10.11
C THR A 15 12.44 -9.10 -11.45
N GLY A 16 13.75 -9.32 -11.58
CA GLY A 16 14.56 -8.96 -12.74
C GLY A 16 15.08 -7.51 -12.71
N GLU A 17 14.50 -6.65 -11.88
CA GLU A 17 14.90 -5.24 -11.73
C GLU A 17 14.52 -4.66 -10.36
N ALA A 18 15.25 -3.66 -9.90
CA ALA A 18 15.04 -3.06 -8.58
C ALA A 18 13.86 -2.08 -8.56
N SER A 19 12.63 -2.61 -8.45
CA SER A 19 11.38 -1.85 -8.31
C SER A 19 10.53 -2.35 -7.14
N ILE A 20 10.06 -1.42 -6.30
CA ILE A 20 9.16 -1.74 -5.18
C ILE A 20 7.79 -2.24 -5.69
N ALA A 21 7.30 -1.67 -6.79
CA ALA A 21 6.05 -2.08 -7.43
C ALA A 21 6.12 -3.55 -7.86
N LEU A 22 7.24 -3.95 -8.45
CA LEU A 22 7.43 -5.34 -8.88
C LEU A 22 7.65 -6.28 -7.71
N LEU A 23 8.29 -5.83 -6.65
CA LEU A 23 8.41 -6.61 -5.42
C LEU A 23 7.04 -6.88 -4.80
N PHE A 24 6.18 -5.87 -4.73
CA PHE A 24 4.81 -5.99 -4.23
C PHE A 24 3.95 -6.86 -5.17
N ARG A 25 4.03 -6.64 -6.49
CA ARG A 25 3.41 -7.51 -7.51
C ARG A 25 3.84 -8.97 -7.35
N TYR A 26 5.12 -9.22 -7.07
CA TYR A 26 5.67 -10.56 -6.85
C TYR A 26 5.08 -11.21 -5.60
N LEU A 27 4.90 -10.46 -4.51
CA LEU A 27 4.17 -10.93 -3.33
C LEU A 27 2.73 -11.32 -3.70
N SER A 28 2.00 -10.47 -4.43
CA SER A 28 0.64 -10.77 -4.86
C SER A 28 0.55 -12.01 -5.76
N ALA A 29 1.56 -12.23 -6.62
CA ALA A 29 1.61 -13.36 -7.54
C ALA A 29 2.23 -14.64 -6.91
N SER A 30 2.76 -14.57 -5.69
CA SER A 30 3.36 -15.71 -5.00
C SER A 30 2.32 -16.79 -4.71
N PRO A 31 2.69 -18.09 -4.72
CA PRO A 31 1.79 -19.19 -4.35
C PRO A 31 1.37 -19.17 -2.87
N LEU A 32 2.03 -18.35 -2.03
CA LEU A 32 1.67 -18.19 -0.62
C LEU A 32 0.36 -17.40 -0.47
N ILE A 33 -0.45 -17.76 0.52
CA ILE A 33 -1.58 -16.93 0.97
C ILE A 33 -1.08 -15.94 2.01
N SER A 34 -1.25 -14.65 1.72
CA SER A 34 -0.75 -13.53 2.51
C SER A 34 -1.90 -12.77 3.17
N ILE A 35 -1.78 -12.54 4.48
CA ILE A 35 -2.77 -11.84 5.28
C ILE A 35 -2.07 -10.69 6.02
N ALA A 36 -2.51 -9.46 5.76
CA ALA A 36 -2.06 -8.27 6.47
C ALA A 36 -2.93 -8.03 7.72
N GLN A 37 -2.29 -7.98 8.89
CA GLN A 37 -2.86 -7.52 10.16
C GLN A 37 -2.36 -6.09 10.42
N ILE A 38 -3.28 -5.14 10.53
CA ILE A 38 -2.97 -3.71 10.54
C ILE A 38 -3.46 -3.08 11.83
N GLU A 39 -2.54 -2.67 12.70
CA GLU A 39 -2.85 -2.10 14.02
C GLU A 39 -2.51 -0.60 14.14
N GLY A 40 -2.09 0.02 13.04
CA GLY A 40 -1.65 1.40 13.02
C GLY A 40 -1.71 2.02 11.62
N ARG A 41 -0.85 3.01 11.40
CA ARG A 41 -0.84 3.81 10.17
C ARG A 41 -0.15 3.07 9.04
N VAL A 42 -0.83 2.89 7.91
CA VAL A 42 -0.28 2.41 6.65
C VAL A 42 -0.54 3.45 5.56
N ARG A 43 0.51 4.13 5.13
CA ARG A 43 0.44 5.20 4.13
C ARG A 43 1.40 4.95 2.99
N ALA A 44 1.10 5.52 1.82
CA ALA A 44 1.92 5.43 0.62
C ALA A 44 2.39 3.98 0.36
N ALA A 45 3.69 3.75 0.18
CA ALA A 45 4.28 2.42 0.01
C ALA A 45 3.89 1.40 1.10
N GLY A 46 3.62 1.83 2.35
CA GLY A 46 3.12 0.95 3.40
C GLY A 46 1.67 0.50 3.17
N SER A 47 0.84 1.39 2.60
CA SER A 47 -0.51 1.05 2.14
C SER A 47 -0.46 0.15 0.90
N GLU A 48 0.44 0.42 -0.04
CA GLU A 48 0.66 -0.40 -1.23
C GLU A 48 1.16 -1.80 -0.89
N PHE A 49 2.01 -1.93 0.13
CA PHE A 49 2.45 -3.23 0.65
C PHE A 49 1.26 -4.08 1.14
N VAL A 50 0.36 -3.51 1.96
CA VAL A 50 -0.80 -4.27 2.45
C VAL A 50 -1.83 -4.54 1.36
N LEU A 51 -1.94 -3.65 0.35
CA LEU A 51 -2.76 -3.87 -0.85
C LEU A 51 -2.25 -5.04 -1.69
N ALA A 52 -0.94 -5.28 -1.69
CA ALA A 52 -0.34 -6.42 -2.37
C ALA A 52 -0.59 -7.77 -1.67
N CYS A 53 -0.98 -7.77 -0.38
CA CYS A 53 -1.43 -8.98 0.29
C CYS A 53 -2.80 -9.46 -0.23
N ASP A 54 -3.11 -10.74 -0.05
CA ASP A 54 -4.38 -11.33 -0.51
C ASP A 54 -5.56 -10.87 0.35
N MET A 55 -5.33 -10.67 1.65
CA MET A 55 -6.36 -10.26 2.62
C MET A 55 -5.79 -9.20 3.58
N ARG A 56 -6.65 -8.28 4.04
CA ARG A 56 -6.33 -7.19 4.95
C ARG A 56 -7.38 -7.10 6.06
N PHE A 57 -6.93 -7.17 7.31
CA PHE A 57 -7.75 -7.00 8.50
C PHE A 57 -7.13 -5.92 9.38
N ALA A 58 -7.95 -5.04 9.92
CA ALA A 58 -7.46 -3.86 10.62
C ALA A 58 -8.10 -3.69 12.00
N ALA A 59 -7.33 -3.18 12.95
CA ALA A 59 -7.84 -2.76 14.25
C ALA A 59 -8.71 -1.52 14.06
N ARG A 60 -9.98 -1.61 14.44
CA ARG A 60 -10.98 -0.56 14.21
C ARG A 60 -10.55 0.77 14.84
N GLU A 61 -9.97 0.69 16.03
CA GLU A 61 -9.69 1.83 16.89
C GLU A 61 -8.42 2.61 16.51
N SER A 62 -7.48 1.98 15.81
CA SER A 62 -6.12 2.52 15.63
C SER A 62 -5.59 2.49 14.21
N ALA A 63 -6.17 1.69 13.31
CA ALA A 63 -5.69 1.60 11.95
C ALA A 63 -6.10 2.81 11.11
N ILE A 64 -5.12 3.34 10.37
CA ILE A 64 -5.26 4.53 9.53
C ILE A 64 -4.64 4.24 8.17
N PHE A 65 -5.30 4.67 7.10
CA PHE A 65 -4.92 4.41 5.72
C PHE A 65 -4.76 5.74 4.96
N GLY A 66 -3.76 5.84 4.09
CA GLY A 66 -3.58 7.04 3.26
C GLY A 66 -2.77 6.78 2.00
N GLN A 67 -3.05 7.55 0.95
CA GLN A 67 -2.25 7.65 -0.28
C GLN A 67 -1.91 9.13 -0.47
N PHE A 68 -0.79 9.56 0.10
CA PHE A 68 -0.44 10.98 0.14
C PHE A 68 0.51 11.40 -0.98
N GLU A 69 1.01 10.46 -1.78
CA GLU A 69 1.94 10.69 -2.88
C GLU A 69 1.54 11.90 -3.75
N PRO A 70 0.26 12.11 -4.11
CA PRO A 70 -0.13 13.25 -4.92
C PRO A 70 0.07 14.62 -4.26
N SER A 71 0.08 14.73 -2.92
CA SER A 71 0.40 15.99 -2.24
C SER A 71 1.87 16.40 -2.42
N LEU A 72 2.74 15.45 -2.75
CA LEU A 72 4.13 15.68 -3.13
C LEU A 72 4.30 15.83 -4.65
N GLY A 73 3.23 15.70 -5.43
CA GLY A 73 3.23 15.81 -6.89
C GLY A 73 3.62 14.52 -7.62
N VAL A 74 3.48 13.36 -6.98
CA VAL A 74 3.79 12.05 -7.58
C VAL A 74 2.61 11.08 -7.46
N ILE A 75 2.59 10.05 -8.31
CA ILE A 75 1.59 8.99 -8.30
C ILE A 75 1.96 7.93 -7.25
N PRO A 76 1.01 7.19 -6.64
CA PRO A 76 1.33 5.95 -5.93
C PRO A 76 2.05 4.94 -6.85
N GLY A 77 3.37 4.81 -6.67
CA GLY A 77 4.25 4.09 -7.59
C GLY A 77 4.42 2.60 -7.30
N GLY A 78 3.94 2.10 -6.16
CA GLY A 78 4.01 0.70 -5.75
C GLY A 78 2.79 -0.15 -6.12
N GLY A 79 1.80 0.43 -6.82
CA GLY A 79 0.60 -0.26 -7.29
C GLY A 79 -0.70 0.23 -6.64
N GLY A 80 -0.68 1.30 -5.85
CA GLY A 80 -1.86 1.87 -5.20
C GLY A 80 -2.98 2.20 -6.20
N ALA A 81 -2.63 2.80 -7.34
CA ALA A 81 -3.58 3.10 -8.41
C ALA A 81 -4.24 1.83 -8.99
N GLN A 82 -3.47 0.76 -9.19
CA GLN A 82 -3.96 -0.51 -9.72
C GLN A 82 -4.93 -1.21 -8.77
N HIS A 83 -4.57 -1.29 -7.50
CA HIS A 83 -5.36 -2.01 -6.50
C HIS A 83 -6.61 -1.22 -6.10
N LEU A 84 -6.47 0.05 -5.72
CA LEU A 84 -7.59 0.83 -5.19
C LEU A 84 -8.66 1.02 -6.26
N THR A 85 -8.30 1.34 -7.50
CA THR A 85 -9.29 1.51 -8.58
C THR A 85 -10.16 0.27 -8.78
N ARG A 86 -9.60 -0.94 -8.62
CA ARG A 86 -10.34 -2.20 -8.74
C ARG A 86 -11.15 -2.56 -7.48
N LEU A 87 -10.67 -2.19 -6.30
CA LEU A 87 -11.32 -2.49 -5.02
C LEU A 87 -12.50 -1.55 -4.72
N MET A 88 -12.34 -0.25 -4.94
CA MET A 88 -13.33 0.77 -4.54
C MET A 88 -14.02 1.49 -5.70
N GLY A 89 -13.60 1.20 -6.93
CA GLY A 89 -14.08 1.86 -8.13
C GLY A 89 -13.48 3.25 -8.33
N ARG A 90 -13.70 3.81 -9.54
CA ARG A 90 -13.03 5.03 -10.01
C ARG A 90 -13.21 6.24 -9.08
N ALA A 91 -14.44 6.50 -8.62
CA ALA A 91 -14.75 7.72 -7.88
C ALA A 91 -14.02 7.77 -6.52
N ARG A 92 -14.14 6.71 -5.73
CA ARG A 92 -13.49 6.60 -4.42
C ARG A 92 -11.97 6.52 -4.53
N ALA A 93 -11.46 5.86 -5.57
CA ALA A 93 -10.02 5.81 -5.80
C ALA A 93 -9.44 7.21 -6.05
N LEU A 94 -10.13 8.06 -6.82
CA LEU A 94 -9.75 9.45 -7.02
C LEU A 94 -9.89 10.27 -5.74
N GLU A 95 -10.96 10.09 -4.96
CA GLU A 95 -11.15 10.74 -3.67
C GLU A 95 -9.97 10.43 -2.73
N VAL A 96 -9.65 9.15 -2.53
CA VAL A 96 -8.57 8.70 -1.64
C VAL A 96 -7.20 9.21 -2.08
N MET A 97 -6.84 9.06 -3.35
CA MET A 97 -5.50 9.44 -3.81
C MET A 97 -5.32 10.96 -3.92
N LEU A 98 -6.33 11.69 -4.42
CA LEU A 98 -6.17 13.14 -4.64
C LEU A 98 -6.36 13.97 -3.37
N SER A 99 -7.12 13.47 -2.39
CA SER A 99 -7.27 14.17 -1.11
C SER A 99 -6.00 14.12 -0.25
N ALA A 100 -5.18 13.07 -0.39
CA ALA A 100 -4.04 12.80 0.49
C ALA A 100 -4.42 12.75 1.99
N GLU A 101 -5.69 12.47 2.29
CA GLU A 101 -6.24 12.40 3.64
C GLU A 101 -5.97 11.04 4.31
N ASP A 102 -6.17 11.03 5.63
CA ASP A 102 -6.19 9.81 6.44
C ASP A 102 -7.62 9.25 6.55
N TYR A 103 -7.73 7.93 6.37
CA TYR A 103 -8.99 7.18 6.41
C TYR A 103 -8.95 6.18 7.56
N ASP A 104 -9.99 6.20 8.40
CA ASP A 104 -10.14 5.22 9.48
C ASP A 104 -10.48 3.82 8.94
N ALA A 105 -10.37 2.81 9.82
CA ALA A 105 -10.62 1.42 9.47
C ALA A 105 -12.05 1.16 8.98
N ASP A 106 -13.06 1.80 9.60
CA ASP A 106 -14.46 1.56 9.24
C ASP A 106 -14.78 2.13 7.84
N LEU A 107 -14.24 3.30 7.50
CA LEU A 107 -14.36 3.88 6.16
C LEU A 107 -13.55 3.09 5.13
N ALA A 108 -12.34 2.66 5.49
CA ALA A 108 -11.51 1.78 4.66
C ALA A 108 -12.25 0.46 4.32
N GLU A 109 -12.97 -0.14 5.28
CA GLU A 109 -13.82 -1.31 5.03
C GLU A 109 -14.97 -0.97 4.09
N ARG A 110 -15.74 0.11 4.35
CA ARG A 110 -16.87 0.54 3.50
C ARG A 110 -16.46 0.84 2.06
N TYR A 111 -15.23 1.31 1.85
CA TYR A 111 -14.69 1.59 0.53
C TYR A 111 -14.13 0.33 -0.15
N GLY A 112 -13.82 -0.73 0.60
CA GLY A 112 -13.24 -1.96 0.08
C GLY A 112 -11.70 -1.97 0.09
N TRP A 113 -11.06 -1.01 0.77
CA TRP A 113 -9.61 -0.98 0.94
C TRP A 113 -9.13 -2.19 1.76
N ILE A 114 -9.88 -2.53 2.80
CA ILE A 114 -9.64 -3.72 3.65
C ILE A 114 -10.82 -4.68 3.61
N ASN A 115 -10.59 -5.92 4.05
CA ASN A 115 -11.67 -6.91 4.14
C ASN A 115 -12.60 -6.62 5.32
N ARG A 116 -12.05 -6.36 6.51
CA ARG A 116 -12.81 -6.03 7.74
C ARG A 116 -12.00 -5.20 8.73
N ALA A 117 -12.69 -4.27 9.39
CA ALA A 117 -12.30 -3.62 10.63
C ALA A 117 -12.86 -4.41 11.82
N LEU A 118 -11.97 -4.84 12.72
CA LEU A 118 -12.27 -5.66 13.90
C LEU A 118 -11.83 -4.92 15.16
N PRO A 119 -12.49 -5.13 16.32
CA PRO A 119 -11.96 -4.64 17.59
C PRO A 119 -10.50 -5.09 17.77
N ALA A 120 -9.64 -4.18 18.24
CA ALA A 120 -8.21 -4.43 18.37
C ALA A 120 -7.90 -5.69 19.19
N ASP A 121 -8.66 -5.94 20.26
CA ASP A 121 -8.51 -7.10 21.14
C ASP A 121 -8.95 -8.43 20.51
N ALA A 122 -9.76 -8.40 19.46
CA ALA A 122 -10.22 -9.57 18.71
C ALA A 122 -9.44 -9.81 17.40
N LEU A 123 -8.68 -8.82 16.93
CA LEU A 123 -8.01 -8.86 15.62
C LEU A 123 -7.00 -10.01 15.51
N GLY A 124 -6.10 -10.14 16.50
CA GLY A 124 -5.05 -11.16 16.50
C GLY A 124 -5.62 -12.58 16.48
N ASP A 125 -6.60 -12.85 17.34
CA ASP A 125 -7.27 -14.15 17.42
C ASP A 125 -8.01 -14.47 16.11
N PHE A 126 -8.67 -13.48 15.51
CA PHE A 126 -9.36 -13.64 14.25
C PHE A 126 -8.40 -14.01 13.11
N VAL A 127 -7.32 -13.23 12.93
CA VAL A 127 -6.31 -13.45 11.88
C VAL A 127 -5.62 -14.79 12.08
N GLY A 128 -5.21 -15.10 13.32
CA GLY A 128 -4.60 -16.37 13.67
C GLY A 128 -5.50 -17.56 13.35
N SER A 129 -6.77 -17.51 13.76
CA SER A 129 -7.76 -18.56 13.47
C SER A 129 -7.97 -18.77 11.97
N LEU A 130 -8.10 -17.68 11.19
CA LEU A 130 -8.25 -17.75 9.75
C LEU A 130 -7.02 -18.37 9.06
N ALA A 131 -5.82 -17.95 9.44
CA ALA A 131 -4.57 -18.49 8.90
C ALA A 131 -4.45 -20.00 9.19
N HIS A 132 -4.70 -20.42 10.43
CA HIS A 132 -4.69 -21.84 10.81
C HIS A 132 -5.75 -22.65 10.06
N ARG A 133 -6.93 -22.06 9.81
CA ARG A 133 -7.98 -22.71 9.02
C ARG A 133 -7.53 -22.93 7.58
N ILE A 134 -6.96 -21.92 6.93
CA ILE A 134 -6.45 -22.01 5.55
C ILE A 134 -5.34 -23.06 5.48
N ALA A 135 -4.38 -23.05 6.41
CA ALA A 135 -3.25 -23.97 6.44
C ALA A 135 -3.64 -25.46 6.56
N ARG A 136 -4.86 -25.79 6.99
CA ARG A 136 -5.38 -27.17 7.05
C ARG A 136 -5.83 -27.72 5.71
N PHE A 137 -5.99 -26.88 4.69
CA PHE A 137 -6.47 -27.31 3.37
C PHE A 137 -5.33 -27.63 2.41
N PRO A 138 -5.57 -28.43 1.35
CA PRO A 138 -4.56 -28.73 0.35
C PRO A 138 -4.01 -27.47 -0.34
N ALA A 139 -2.70 -27.27 -0.30
CA ALA A 139 -2.02 -26.10 -0.89
C ALA A 139 -2.30 -25.95 -2.39
N ALA A 140 -2.42 -27.07 -3.13
CA ALA A 140 -2.73 -27.05 -4.55
C ALA A 140 -4.09 -26.36 -4.85
N GLY A 141 -5.09 -26.58 -4.01
CA GLY A 141 -6.39 -25.93 -4.16
C GLY A 141 -6.32 -24.42 -3.89
N GLN A 142 -5.52 -24.03 -2.89
CA GLN A 142 -5.30 -22.61 -2.55
C GLN A 142 -4.61 -21.87 -3.70
N ALA A 143 -3.55 -22.47 -4.27
CA ALA A 143 -2.81 -21.90 -5.39
C ALA A 143 -3.72 -21.70 -6.62
N VAL A 144 -4.50 -22.72 -7.00
CA VAL A 144 -5.42 -22.62 -8.15
C VAL A 144 -6.49 -21.54 -7.95
N ILE A 145 -7.04 -21.42 -6.74
CA ILE A 145 -8.02 -20.36 -6.42
C ILE A 145 -7.35 -18.99 -6.51
N LYS A 146 -6.18 -18.81 -5.89
CA LYS A 146 -5.43 -17.55 -5.91
C LYS A 146 -5.07 -17.15 -7.34
N ASP A 147 -4.53 -18.06 -8.13
CA ASP A 147 -4.19 -17.82 -9.53
C ASP A 147 -5.41 -17.35 -10.33
N ARG A 148 -6.56 -18.01 -10.15
CA ARG A 148 -7.77 -17.64 -10.87
C ARG A 148 -8.30 -16.28 -10.45
N VAL A 149 -8.29 -15.95 -9.17
CA VAL A 149 -8.70 -14.64 -8.66
C VAL A 149 -7.76 -13.55 -9.16
N ASN A 150 -6.44 -13.78 -9.10
CA ASN A 150 -5.43 -12.85 -9.60
C ASN A 150 -5.57 -12.62 -11.11
N ALA A 151 -5.87 -13.65 -11.90
CA ALA A 151 -6.10 -13.49 -13.34
C ALA A 151 -7.30 -12.57 -13.68
N ILE A 152 -8.22 -12.35 -12.72
CA ILE A 152 -9.38 -11.46 -12.88
C ILE A 152 -9.09 -10.07 -12.30
N ALA A 153 -8.45 -10.01 -11.13
CA ALA A 153 -8.43 -8.81 -10.30
C ALA A 153 -7.06 -8.12 -10.21
N LEU A 154 -5.96 -8.79 -10.59
CA LEU A 154 -4.61 -8.24 -10.46
C LEU A 154 -4.14 -7.71 -11.82
N ALA A 155 -3.72 -6.44 -11.86
CA ALA A 155 -3.29 -5.80 -13.10
C ALA A 155 -2.07 -6.51 -13.72
N PRO A 156 -1.91 -6.53 -15.05
CA PRO A 156 -0.70 -7.01 -15.70
C PRO A 156 0.56 -6.32 -15.14
N VAL A 157 1.71 -6.99 -15.19
CA VAL A 157 2.96 -6.48 -14.59
C VAL A 157 3.42 -5.18 -15.23
N GLU A 158 3.08 -4.99 -16.50
CA GLU A 158 3.33 -3.80 -17.31
C GLU A 158 2.67 -2.55 -16.71
N ASP A 159 1.46 -2.67 -16.16
CA ASP A 159 0.78 -1.54 -15.52
C ASP A 159 1.49 -1.11 -14.22
N PHE A 160 1.99 -2.08 -13.45
CA PHE A 160 2.80 -1.79 -12.25
C PHE A 160 4.16 -1.17 -12.61
N ARG A 161 4.76 -1.59 -13.72
CA ARG A 161 5.99 -0.95 -14.24
C ARG A 161 5.73 0.49 -14.65
N LEU A 162 4.65 0.73 -15.38
CA LEU A 162 4.26 2.07 -15.81
C LEU A 162 4.06 3.01 -14.61
N ASP A 163 3.33 2.56 -13.58
CA ASP A 163 3.11 3.35 -12.36
C ASP A 163 4.45 3.66 -11.64
N SER A 164 5.34 2.67 -11.55
CA SER A 164 6.69 2.82 -10.98
C SER A 164 7.55 3.81 -11.77
N ASP A 165 7.49 3.78 -13.11
CA ASP A 165 8.24 4.66 -13.99
C ASP A 165 7.72 6.10 -13.88
N LEU A 166 6.40 6.31 -13.88
CA LEU A 166 5.78 7.62 -13.68
C LEU A 166 6.15 8.23 -12.33
N PHE A 167 6.16 7.43 -11.25
CA PHE A 167 6.67 7.88 -9.96
C PHE A 167 8.15 8.27 -10.05
N GLY A 168 8.98 7.45 -10.69
CA GLY A 168 10.41 7.70 -10.85
C GLY A 168 10.73 8.94 -11.70
N GLU A 169 9.94 9.23 -12.73
CA GLU A 169 10.00 10.48 -13.49
C GLU A 169 9.54 11.68 -12.66
N GLY A 170 8.38 11.57 -12.01
CA GLY A 170 7.81 12.63 -11.18
C GLY A 170 8.74 13.05 -10.04
N VAL A 171 9.31 12.09 -9.32
CA VAL A 171 10.22 12.39 -8.19
C VAL A 171 11.46 13.15 -8.64
N ARG A 172 11.93 12.98 -9.89
CA ARG A 172 13.09 13.72 -10.42
C ARG A 172 12.76 15.18 -10.82
N SER A 173 11.49 15.56 -10.85
CA SER A 173 11.08 16.93 -11.17
C SER A 173 11.58 17.92 -10.11
N PRO A 174 12.14 19.08 -10.51
CA PRO A 174 12.56 20.12 -9.57
C PRO A 174 11.42 20.61 -8.67
N ALA A 175 10.17 20.62 -9.15
CA ALA A 175 9.03 21.02 -8.35
C ALA A 175 8.74 20.03 -7.22
N VAL A 176 8.74 18.73 -7.54
CA VAL A 176 8.54 17.65 -6.57
C VAL A 176 9.70 17.61 -5.56
N GLN A 177 10.94 17.76 -6.01
CA GLN A 177 12.11 17.82 -5.12
C GLN A 177 12.01 18.98 -4.11
N ARG A 178 11.54 20.16 -4.53
CA ARG A 178 11.28 21.27 -3.61
C ARG A 178 10.18 20.94 -2.60
N GLN A 179 9.10 20.32 -3.04
CA GLN A 179 7.98 19.95 -2.17
C GLN A 179 8.39 18.89 -1.13
N ILE A 180 9.16 17.88 -1.54
CA ILE A 180 9.74 16.88 -0.63
C ILE A 180 10.70 17.57 0.35
N GLY A 181 11.55 18.48 -0.12
CA GLY A 181 12.45 19.26 0.73
C GLY A 181 11.69 20.04 1.80
N ALA A 182 10.63 20.75 1.41
CA ALA A 182 9.75 21.47 2.34
C ALA A 182 9.08 20.52 3.35
N ALA A 183 8.57 19.37 2.91
CA ALA A 183 7.99 18.36 3.81
C ALA A 183 9.01 17.87 4.85
N VAL A 184 10.25 17.59 4.43
CA VAL A 184 11.35 17.18 5.31
C VAL A 184 11.71 18.30 6.30
N GLU A 185 11.78 19.56 5.85
CA GLU A 185 12.01 20.72 6.74
C GLU A 185 10.90 20.88 7.79
N HIS A 186 9.68 20.47 7.47
CA HIS A 186 8.53 20.45 8.40
C HIS A 186 8.42 19.15 9.21
N GLY A 187 9.41 18.26 9.12
CA GLY A 187 9.54 17.09 9.97
C GLY A 187 9.06 15.78 9.38
N LEU A 188 8.81 15.67 8.06
CA LEU A 188 8.55 14.37 7.41
C LEU A 188 9.60 13.33 7.86
N GLN A 189 9.16 12.09 8.10
CA GLN A 189 9.97 11.01 8.71
C GLN A 189 10.35 11.18 10.18
N THR A 190 9.83 12.19 10.89
CA THR A 190 9.88 12.27 12.36
C THR A 190 8.59 11.74 12.97
N ARG A 191 8.65 11.20 14.20
CA ARG A 191 7.48 10.62 14.86
C ARG A 191 6.32 11.61 14.99
N GLU A 192 6.60 12.84 15.39
CA GLU A 192 5.56 13.85 15.64
C GLU A 192 4.79 14.19 14.36
N ALA A 193 5.52 14.48 13.28
CA ALA A 193 4.95 14.74 11.97
C ALA A 193 4.19 13.52 11.41
N GLU A 194 4.74 12.32 11.51
CA GLU A 194 4.11 11.09 11.00
C GLU A 194 2.81 10.75 11.72
N MET A 195 2.61 11.20 12.96
CA MET A 195 1.36 11.00 13.69
C MET A 195 0.19 11.83 13.12
N ASP A 196 0.48 12.93 12.43
CA ASP A 196 -0.46 13.93 11.91
C ASP A 196 -0.13 14.35 10.47
N LEU A 197 0.33 13.36 9.68
CA LEU A 197 0.95 13.60 8.38
C LEU A 197 -0.01 14.24 7.36
N ALA A 198 -1.29 13.82 7.34
CA ALA A 198 -2.28 14.39 6.42
C ALA A 198 -2.42 15.90 6.62
N ARG A 199 -2.52 16.36 7.88
CA ARG A 199 -2.58 17.79 8.20
C ARG A 199 -1.30 18.52 7.78
N LEU A 200 -0.14 17.96 8.12
CA LEU A 200 1.15 18.55 7.73
C LEU A 200 1.21 18.75 6.21
N LEU A 201 0.86 17.72 5.44
CA LEU A 201 0.91 17.77 3.97
C LEU A 201 -0.15 18.71 3.37
N GLY A 202 -1.34 18.82 3.99
CA GLY A 202 -2.35 19.81 3.61
C GLY A 202 -1.89 21.25 3.85
N ASP A 203 -1.14 21.48 4.92
CA ASP A 203 -0.57 22.78 5.28
C ASP A 203 0.66 23.16 4.41
N LEU A 204 1.25 22.20 3.67
CA LEU A 204 2.41 22.45 2.80
C LEU A 204 2.08 23.24 1.53
N THR A 205 0.82 23.59 1.23
CA THR A 205 0.49 24.25 -0.04
C THR A 205 1.17 25.62 -0.23
N ALA A 206 2.10 25.61 -1.19
CA ALA A 206 2.56 26.63 -2.13
C ALA A 206 2.83 28.06 -1.59
N ARG A 207 4.12 28.34 -1.33
CA ARG A 207 4.69 29.64 -1.69
C ARG A 207 5.13 29.63 -3.14
#